data_AF-A0A9D5GD96-F1
#
_entry.id   AF-A0A9D5GD96-F1
#
_cell.length_a   1.000
_cell.length_b   1.000
_cell.length_c   1.000
_cell.angle_alpha   90.00
_cell.angle_beta   90.00
_cell.angle_gamma   90.00
#
_symmetry.space_group_name_H-M   'P 1'
#
loop_
_entity.id
_entity.type
_entity.pdbx_description
1 polymer ?
#
loop_
_entity_poly.entity_id
_entity_poly.type
_entity_poly.pdbx_seq_one_letter_code
_entity_poly.pdbx_strand_id
1 'polypeptide(L)'
;MSAGVAKSAALLAACPLAQSHTGGCAWCGAALPPRRRTWCSDRCGTTFWTNHWWTLARRAAKRRDKYRCKRCDATGPKRPNPTKAASPSVHRSAMRAWRSARKQARMEVNHRVPCRGAHRSLSCAHHLDNLETLCPRCHREHTAAVRRRRLDG
;
A
#
# COMPACT_ATOMS: atom_id res chain seq x y z
N MET A 1 17.84 -17.69 -10.54
CA MET A 1 16.43 -17.69 -10.98
C MET A 1 15.55 -18.29 -9.89
N SER A 2 14.41 -17.67 -9.59
CA SER A 2 13.18 -18.23 -9.00
C SER A 2 13.19 -18.92 -7.62
N ALA A 3 13.30 -18.14 -6.53
CA ALA A 3 12.75 -18.51 -5.20
C ALA A 3 11.40 -17.81 -4.88
N GLY A 4 10.86 -17.01 -5.81
CA GLY A 4 9.65 -16.21 -5.59
C GLY A 4 8.33 -16.94 -5.89
N VAL A 5 8.34 -17.93 -6.79
CA VAL A 5 7.11 -18.58 -7.31
C VAL A 5 6.41 -19.42 -6.24
N ALA A 6 7.17 -20.17 -5.43
CA ALA A 6 6.63 -21.06 -4.40
C ALA A 6 5.90 -20.29 -3.29
N LYS A 7 6.47 -19.16 -2.83
CA LYS A 7 5.85 -18.32 -1.79
C LYS A 7 4.56 -17.67 -2.28
N SER A 8 4.52 -17.21 -3.54
CA SER A 8 3.29 -16.67 -4.11
C SER A 8 2.20 -17.74 -4.29
N ALA A 9 2.55 -18.96 -4.71
CA ALA A 9 1.58 -20.03 -4.92
C ALA A 9 0.92 -20.49 -3.61
N ALA A 10 1.72 -20.74 -2.56
CA ALA A 10 1.19 -21.11 -1.24
C ALA A 10 0.32 -20.00 -0.63
N LEU A 11 0.74 -18.74 -0.80
CA LEU A 11 -0.03 -17.59 -0.36
C LEU A 11 -1.36 -17.48 -1.09
N LEU A 12 -1.37 -17.68 -2.42
CA LEU A 12 -2.59 -17.65 -3.23
C LEU A 12 -3.59 -18.73 -2.81
N ALA A 13 -3.12 -19.94 -2.53
CA ALA A 13 -3.98 -21.05 -2.11
C ALA A 13 -4.74 -20.77 -0.79
N ALA A 14 -4.15 -19.98 0.11
CA ALA A 14 -4.74 -19.64 1.40
C ALA A 14 -5.30 -18.20 1.46
N CYS A 15 -5.18 -17.42 0.39
CA CYS A 15 -5.56 -16.01 0.40
C CYS A 15 -7.08 -15.86 0.26
N PRO A 16 -7.77 -15.18 1.19
CA PRO A 16 -9.23 -14.98 1.11
C PRO A 16 -9.68 -14.09 -0.06
N LEU A 17 -8.77 -13.34 -0.68
CA LEU A 17 -9.07 -12.52 -1.86
C LEU A 17 -8.84 -13.27 -3.18
N ALA A 18 -8.13 -14.40 -3.15
CA ALA A 18 -7.87 -15.20 -4.33
C ALA A 18 -8.99 -16.22 -4.54
N GLN A 19 -9.41 -16.38 -5.79
CA GLN A 19 -10.39 -17.37 -6.23
C GLN A 19 -9.72 -18.34 -7.21
N SER A 20 -8.47 -18.73 -6.94
CA SER A 20 -7.71 -19.61 -7.82
C SER A 20 -8.35 -20.99 -7.91
N HIS A 21 -8.35 -21.58 -9.09
CA HIS A 21 -8.64 -23.00 -9.30
C HIS A 21 -7.57 -23.63 -10.21
N THR A 22 -7.51 -24.96 -10.23
CA THR A 22 -6.56 -25.71 -11.06
C THR A 22 -6.75 -25.40 -12.55
N GLY A 23 -5.66 -25.05 -13.25
CA GLY A 23 -5.66 -24.72 -14.68
C GLY A 23 -6.12 -23.28 -15.02
N GLY A 24 -6.53 -22.49 -14.03
CA GLY A 24 -7.02 -21.12 -14.20
C GLY A 24 -6.05 -20.05 -13.73
N CYS A 25 -6.50 -18.81 -13.81
CA CYS A 25 -5.83 -17.65 -13.24
C CYS A 25 -5.66 -17.82 -11.73
N ALA A 26 -4.43 -17.65 -11.24
CA ALA A 26 -4.13 -17.79 -9.82
C ALA A 26 -4.75 -16.68 -8.94
N TRP A 27 -5.35 -15.64 -9.52
CA TRP A 27 -6.07 -14.60 -8.77
C TRP A 27 -7.58 -14.79 -8.81
N CYS A 28 -8.18 -14.92 -10.00
CA CYS A 28 -9.63 -14.91 -10.19
C CYS A 28 -10.21 -16.22 -10.73
N GLY A 29 -9.39 -17.24 -10.94
CA GLY A 29 -9.82 -18.51 -11.52
C GLY A 29 -10.07 -18.48 -13.04
N ALA A 30 -10.31 -17.33 -13.67
CA ALA A 30 -10.60 -17.29 -15.11
C ALA A 30 -9.57 -18.03 -15.99
N ALA A 31 -10.02 -18.63 -17.09
CA ALA A 31 -9.17 -19.33 -18.05
C ALA A 31 -8.00 -18.44 -18.50
N LEU A 32 -6.81 -19.04 -18.61
CA LEU A 32 -5.62 -18.33 -19.06
C LEU A 32 -5.64 -18.18 -20.58
N PRO A 33 -5.43 -16.97 -21.13
CA PRO A 33 -5.26 -16.82 -22.57
C PRO A 33 -3.92 -17.42 -23.01
N PRO A 34 -3.72 -17.66 -24.32
CA PRO A 34 -2.48 -18.20 -24.85
C PRO A 34 -1.25 -17.45 -24.30
N ARG A 35 -0.20 -18.20 -23.97
CA ARG A 35 1.10 -17.73 -23.43
C ARG A 35 1.09 -17.20 -22.01
N ARG A 36 -0.06 -16.99 -21.34
CA ARG A 36 -0.10 -16.63 -19.92
C ARG A 36 -0.14 -17.90 -19.05
N ARG A 37 0.61 -17.90 -17.94
CA ARG A 37 0.77 -19.08 -17.06
C ARG A 37 0.29 -18.90 -15.62
N THR A 38 0.00 -17.66 -15.20
CA THR A 38 -0.31 -17.36 -13.79
C THR A 38 -1.50 -16.43 -13.67
N TRP A 39 -1.58 -15.40 -14.50
CA TRP A 39 -2.65 -14.39 -14.44
C TRP A 39 -3.35 -14.33 -15.80
N CYS A 40 -4.68 -14.27 -15.84
CA CYS A 40 -5.41 -14.09 -17.10
C CYS A 40 -5.18 -12.70 -17.71
N SER A 41 -4.78 -11.71 -16.90
CA SER A 41 -4.54 -10.32 -17.31
C SER A 41 -3.53 -9.64 -16.40
N ASP A 42 -2.96 -8.53 -16.87
CA ASP A 42 -2.07 -7.69 -16.05
C ASP A 42 -2.80 -7.07 -14.86
N ARG A 43 -4.13 -6.88 -14.98
CA ARG A 43 -4.99 -6.47 -13.87
C ARG A 43 -4.96 -7.47 -12.72
N CYS A 44 -5.07 -8.77 -13.00
CA CYS A 44 -5.02 -9.82 -11.97
C CYS A 44 -3.65 -9.86 -11.28
N GLY A 45 -2.57 -9.86 -12.07
CA GLY A 45 -1.21 -9.81 -11.52
C GLY A 45 -0.98 -8.56 -10.66
N THR A 46 -1.39 -7.38 -11.16
CA THR A 46 -1.30 -6.12 -10.42
C THR A 46 -2.08 -6.19 -9.11
N THR A 47 -3.31 -6.71 -9.14
CA THR A 47 -4.19 -6.79 -7.96
C THR A 47 -3.56 -7.67 -6.89
N PHE A 48 -2.99 -8.83 -7.27
CA PHE A 48 -2.24 -9.68 -6.36
C PHE A 48 -1.09 -8.90 -5.70
N TRP A 49 -0.21 -8.28 -6.49
CA TRP A 49 0.95 -7.57 -5.95
C TRP A 49 0.57 -6.36 -5.09
N THR A 50 -0.50 -5.64 -5.44
CA THR A 50 -1.01 -4.52 -4.63
C THR A 50 -1.64 -4.92 -3.31
N ASN A 51 -1.95 -6.21 -3.12
CA ASN A 51 -2.50 -6.73 -1.86
C ASN A 51 -1.48 -7.55 -1.07
N HIS A 52 -0.35 -7.97 -1.65
CA HIS A 52 0.58 -8.87 -0.96
C HIS A 52 1.99 -8.31 -0.80
N TRP A 53 2.35 -7.26 -1.54
CA TRP A 53 3.67 -6.64 -1.45
C TRP A 53 3.61 -5.24 -0.84
N TRP A 54 4.23 -5.07 0.34
CA TRP A 54 4.14 -3.84 1.13
C TRP A 54 4.38 -2.56 0.33
N THR A 55 5.41 -2.52 -0.51
CA THR A 55 5.74 -1.32 -1.29
C THR A 55 4.61 -0.92 -2.25
N LEU A 56 3.94 -1.90 -2.84
CA LEU A 56 2.83 -1.67 -3.78
C LEU A 56 1.52 -1.41 -3.03
N ALA A 57 1.24 -2.21 -2.00
CA ALA A 57 0.08 -2.03 -1.13
C ALA A 57 0.06 -0.65 -0.45
N ARG A 58 1.20 -0.20 0.08
CA ARG A 58 1.37 1.14 0.64
C ARG A 58 1.05 2.25 -0.37
N ARG A 59 1.49 2.12 -1.61
CA ARG A 59 1.20 3.10 -2.67
C ARG A 59 -0.27 3.06 -3.07
N ALA A 60 -0.87 1.87 -3.14
CA ALA A 60 -2.28 1.68 -3.45
C ALA A 60 -3.19 2.24 -2.34
N ALA A 61 -2.89 1.99 -1.07
CA ALA A 61 -3.62 2.54 0.08
C ALA A 61 -3.66 4.08 0.05
N LYS A 62 -2.52 4.74 -0.16
CA LYS A 62 -2.48 6.21 -0.28
C LYS A 62 -3.33 6.76 -1.42
N ARG A 63 -3.35 6.07 -2.56
CA ARG A 63 -4.17 6.47 -3.72
C ARG A 63 -5.66 6.27 -3.45
N ARG A 64 -6.04 5.10 -2.89
CA ARG A 64 -7.41 4.80 -2.47
C ARG A 64 -7.94 5.86 -1.50
N ASP A 65 -7.11 6.24 -0.53
CA ASP A 65 -7.46 7.22 0.50
C ASP A 65 -7.30 8.67 0.01
N LYS A 66 -7.00 8.90 -1.28
CA LYS A 66 -6.79 10.23 -1.88
C LYS A 66 -5.78 11.09 -1.11
N TYR A 67 -4.78 10.46 -0.49
CA TYR A 67 -3.79 11.10 0.39
C TYR A 67 -4.39 11.87 1.59
N ARG A 68 -5.56 11.43 2.06
CA ARG A 68 -6.24 11.95 3.26
C ARG A 68 -6.11 11.00 4.44
N CYS A 69 -6.12 11.56 5.64
CA CYS A 69 -6.11 10.78 6.88
C CYS A 69 -7.44 10.06 7.05
N LYS A 70 -7.44 8.73 7.17
CA LYS A 70 -8.67 7.95 7.38
C LYS A 70 -9.31 8.13 8.76
N ARG A 71 -8.66 8.86 9.68
CA ARG A 71 -9.16 9.13 11.03
C ARG A 71 -9.63 10.57 11.24
N CYS A 72 -8.95 11.55 10.67
CA CYS A 72 -9.26 12.97 10.89
C CYS A 72 -9.38 13.80 9.60
N ASP A 73 -9.39 13.15 8.44
CA ASP A 73 -9.46 13.73 7.09
C ASP A 73 -8.35 14.73 6.68
N ALA A 74 -7.38 15.01 7.56
CA ALA A 74 -6.24 15.87 7.25
C ALA A 74 -5.56 15.46 5.94
N THR A 75 -5.30 16.44 5.07
CA THR A 75 -4.68 16.23 3.75
C THR A 75 -3.18 16.48 3.81
N GLY A 76 -2.39 15.61 3.17
CA GLY A 76 -0.95 15.82 3.03
C GLY A 76 -0.58 17.01 2.14
N PRO A 77 0.61 17.62 2.31
CA PRO A 77 1.01 18.78 1.52
C PRO A 77 1.18 18.42 0.03
N LYS A 78 0.51 19.18 -0.83
CA LYS A 78 0.52 18.98 -2.29
C LYS A 78 1.82 19.51 -2.89
N ARG A 79 2.46 18.72 -3.74
CA ARG A 79 3.67 19.15 -4.45
C ARG A 79 3.34 20.30 -5.42
N PRO A 80 4.11 21.40 -5.41
CA PRO A 80 3.95 22.49 -6.37
C PRO A 80 4.09 22.00 -7.81
N ASN A 81 3.21 22.46 -8.70
CA ASN A 81 3.29 22.17 -10.13
C ASN A 81 4.15 23.25 -10.81
N PRO A 82 5.23 22.89 -11.54
CA PRO A 82 6.05 23.86 -12.25
C PRO A 82 5.26 24.69 -13.28
N THR A 83 4.26 24.09 -13.95
CA THR A 83 3.47 24.79 -14.98
C THR A 83 2.52 25.85 -14.42
N LYS A 84 2.33 25.86 -13.09
CA LYS A 84 1.46 26.83 -12.40
C LYS A 84 2.24 27.94 -11.69
N ALA A 85 3.58 27.92 -11.75
CA ALA A 85 4.39 28.92 -11.08
C ALA A 85 4.59 30.14 -11.98
N ALA A 86 4.48 31.34 -11.41
CA ALA A 86 4.70 32.61 -12.14
C ALA A 86 6.15 32.75 -12.66
N SER A 87 7.12 32.12 -11.99
CA SER A 87 8.54 32.12 -12.41
C SER A 87 9.31 30.94 -11.82
N PRO A 88 10.53 30.62 -12.35
CA PRO A 88 11.40 29.61 -11.77
C PRO A 88 11.80 29.89 -10.31
N SER A 89 11.99 31.15 -9.92
CA SER A 89 12.35 31.51 -8.54
C SER A 89 11.19 31.25 -7.57
N VAL A 90 9.96 31.59 -7.98
CA VAL A 90 8.73 31.28 -7.24
C VAL A 90 8.56 29.77 -7.10
N HIS A 91 8.76 29.00 -8.17
CA HIS A 91 8.70 27.53 -8.10
C HIS A 91 9.72 26.95 -7.12
N ARG A 92 10.98 27.41 -7.16
CA ARG A 92 12.03 26.98 -6.21
C ARG A 92 11.66 27.30 -4.76
N SER A 93 11.10 28.49 -4.51
CA SER A 93 10.62 28.87 -3.18
C SER A 93 9.48 27.96 -2.69
N ALA A 94 8.46 27.76 -3.53
CA ALA A 94 7.35 26.86 -3.25
C ALA A 94 7.82 25.41 -3.00
N MET A 95 8.80 24.93 -3.76
CA MET A 95 9.40 23.60 -3.56
C MET A 95 10.13 23.48 -2.21
N ARG A 96 10.82 24.53 -1.74
CA ARG A 96 11.43 24.57 -0.40
C ARG A 96 10.36 24.50 0.69
N ALA A 97 9.31 25.33 0.59
CA ALA A 97 8.18 25.31 1.51
C ALA A 97 7.51 23.92 1.56
N TRP A 98 7.24 23.32 0.39
CA TRP A 98 6.68 21.97 0.31
C TRP A 98 7.58 20.89 0.94
N ARG A 99 8.90 20.94 0.73
CA ARG A 99 9.83 20.00 1.36
C ARG A 99 9.76 20.09 2.89
N SER A 100 9.72 21.31 3.43
CA SER A 100 9.57 21.56 4.87
C SER A 100 8.23 21.04 5.40
N ALA A 101 7.11 21.41 4.76
CA ALA A 101 5.77 20.94 5.14
C ALA A 101 5.66 19.41 5.05
N ARG A 102 6.22 18.80 3.99
CA ARG A 102 6.24 17.33 3.82
C ARG A 102 7.03 16.64 4.92
N LYS A 103 8.10 17.23 5.44
CA LYS A 103 8.86 16.65 6.58
C LYS A 103 7.96 16.48 7.81
N GLN A 104 7.05 17.42 8.04
CA GLN A 104 6.18 17.46 9.22
C GLN A 104 4.85 16.71 9.02
N ALA A 105 4.30 16.73 7.81
CA ALA A 105 2.96 16.24 7.49
C ALA A 105 2.96 15.09 6.46
N ARG A 106 4.03 14.27 6.44
CA ARG A 106 4.11 13.12 5.53
C ARG A 106 3.07 12.08 5.94
N MET A 107 2.11 11.83 5.05
CA MET A 107 1.15 10.74 5.26
C MET A 107 1.86 9.39 5.34
N GLU A 108 1.50 8.61 6.34
CA GLU A 108 1.98 7.26 6.59
C GLU A 108 0.87 6.25 6.28
N VAL A 109 1.24 4.98 6.09
CA VAL A 109 0.27 3.91 5.93
C VAL A 109 0.49 2.97 7.08
N ASN A 110 -0.61 2.64 7.73
CA ASN A 110 -0.66 1.79 8.88
C ASN A 110 -1.45 0.52 8.57
N HIS A 111 -1.12 -0.55 9.29
CA HIS A 111 -1.89 -1.78 9.31
C HIS A 111 -2.92 -1.74 10.44
N ARG A 112 -4.20 -2.00 10.15
CA ARG A 112 -5.27 -2.08 11.15
C ARG A 112 -5.02 -3.26 12.10
N VAL A 113 -4.75 -4.43 11.52
CA VAL A 113 -4.26 -5.63 12.17
C VAL A 113 -2.75 -5.72 11.95
N PRO A 114 -1.93 -5.73 13.02
CA PRO A 114 -0.47 -5.67 12.90
C PRO A 114 0.14 -6.76 12.02
N CYS A 115 1.07 -6.37 11.16
CA CYS A 115 1.78 -7.24 10.21
C CYS A 115 2.82 -8.20 10.86
N ARG A 116 3.01 -8.14 12.18
CA ARG A 116 3.92 -9.02 12.98
C ARG A 116 5.26 -9.36 12.30
N GLY A 117 5.94 -8.36 11.74
CA GLY A 117 7.27 -8.54 11.11
C GLY A 117 7.26 -8.83 9.60
N ALA A 118 6.11 -9.09 8.99
CA ALA A 118 6.02 -9.47 7.58
C ALA A 118 6.21 -8.33 6.55
N HIS A 119 6.67 -7.14 6.97
CA HIS A 119 6.86 -5.97 6.09
C HIS A 119 7.83 -6.19 4.91
N ARG A 120 8.70 -7.21 5.00
CA ARG A 120 9.71 -7.55 3.98
C ARG A 120 9.34 -8.81 3.18
N SER A 121 8.16 -9.38 3.42
CA SER A 121 7.71 -10.64 2.81
C SER A 121 6.38 -10.47 2.11
N LEU A 122 6.06 -11.41 1.22
CA LEU A 122 4.69 -11.53 0.70
C LEU A 122 3.78 -12.00 1.82
N SER A 123 2.65 -11.31 2.03
CA SER A 123 1.73 -11.63 3.11
C SER A 123 0.34 -11.04 2.88
N CYS A 124 -0.71 -11.77 3.29
CA CYS A 124 -2.09 -11.26 3.35
C CYS A 124 -2.25 -10.10 4.35
N ALA A 125 -1.29 -9.90 5.27
CA ALA A 125 -1.28 -8.73 6.12
C ALA A 125 -1.27 -7.41 5.32
N HIS A 126 -0.85 -7.43 4.05
CA HIS A 126 -0.81 -6.25 3.18
C HIS A 126 -2.09 -6.00 2.37
N HIS A 127 -3.15 -6.78 2.59
CA HIS A 127 -4.43 -6.55 1.93
C HIS A 127 -4.90 -5.12 2.16
N LEU A 128 -5.45 -4.49 1.12
CA LEU A 128 -5.77 -3.07 1.17
C LEU A 128 -6.76 -2.73 2.28
N ASP A 129 -7.75 -3.58 2.53
CA ASP A 129 -8.72 -3.44 3.63
C ASP A 129 -8.04 -3.33 5.02
N ASN A 130 -6.95 -4.06 5.21
CA ASN A 130 -6.10 -4.01 6.40
C ASN A 130 -5.20 -2.76 6.46
N LEU A 131 -5.20 -1.91 5.45
CA LEU A 131 -4.38 -0.70 5.41
C LEU A 131 -5.21 0.57 5.60
N GLU A 132 -4.64 1.55 6.31
CA GLU A 132 -5.19 2.90 6.42
C GLU A 132 -4.10 3.97 6.27
N THR A 133 -4.39 5.03 5.50
CA THR A 133 -3.51 6.20 5.39
C THR A 133 -3.75 7.15 6.57
N LEU A 134 -2.70 7.47 7.33
CA LEU A 134 -2.78 8.31 8.54
C LEU A 134 -1.85 9.52 8.43
N CYS A 135 -2.26 10.64 9.04
CA CYS A 135 -1.35 11.76 9.28
C CYS A 135 -0.37 11.42 10.42
N PRO A 136 0.77 12.15 10.56
CA PRO A 136 1.77 11.87 11.59
C PRO A 136 1.25 11.93 13.04
N ARG A 137 0.21 12.73 13.32
CA ARG A 137 -0.45 12.75 14.64
C ARG A 137 -1.18 11.45 14.90
N CYS A 138 -2.14 11.10 14.05
CA CYS A 138 -2.94 9.88 14.19
C CYS A 138 -2.11 8.60 14.11
N HIS A 139 -1.02 8.61 13.33
CA HIS A 139 -0.09 7.48 13.28
C HIS A 139 0.64 7.25 14.61
N ARG A 140 1.07 8.33 15.29
CA ARG A 140 1.69 8.25 16.61
C ARG A 140 0.70 7.74 17.66
N GLU A 141 -0.53 8.26 17.65
CA GLU A 141 -1.62 7.81 18.54
C GLU A 141 -1.89 6.30 18.36
N HIS A 142 -1.99 5.84 17.11
CA HIS A 142 -2.16 4.42 16.81
C HIS A 142 -0.98 3.58 17.34
N THR A 143 0.25 3.99 17.02
CA THR A 143 1.46 3.28 17.45
C THR A 143 1.55 3.18 18.97
N ALA A 144 1.23 4.26 19.68
CA ALA A 144 1.20 4.27 21.14
C ALA A 144 0.13 3.32 21.70
N ALA A 145 -1.07 3.30 21.11
CA ALA A 145 -2.15 2.40 21.52
C ALA A 145 -1.77 0.92 21.30
N VAL A 146 -1.16 0.58 20.16
CA VAL A 146 -0.69 -0.79 19.88
C VAL A 146 0.42 -1.21 20.85
N ARG A 147 1.35 -0.31 21.19
CA ARG A 147 2.42 -0.60 22.15
C ARG A 147 1.85 -0.93 23.53
N ARG A 148 0.89 -0.14 24.04
CA ARG A 148 0.21 -0.41 25.31
C ARG A 148 -0.44 -1.80 25.33
N ARG A 149 -1.23 -2.12 24.29
CA ARG A 149 -1.89 -3.43 24.16
C ARG A 149 -0.95 -4.65 24.13
N ARG A 150 0.34 -4.47 23.83
CA ARG A 150 1.34 -5.55 23.87
C ARG A 150 2.01 -5.72 25.23
N LEU A 151 1.89 -4.73 26.10
CA LEU A 151 2.40 -4.77 27.46
C LEU A 151 1.35 -5.31 28.44
N ASP A 152 0.07 -5.15 28.10
CA ASP A 152 -1.07 -5.54 28.94
C ASP A 152 -1.50 -7.01 28.77
N GLY A 153 -0.82 -7.80 27.94
CA GLY A 153 -1.14 -9.22 27.68
C GLY A 153 0.09 -10.01 27.31
#